data_AF-A0A1I3Y155-F1
#
_entry.id   AF-A0A1I3Y155-F1
#
_cell.length_a   1.000
_cell.length_b   1.000
_cell.length_c   1.000
_cell.angle_alpha   90.00
_cell.angle_beta   90.00
_cell.angle_gamma   90.00
#
_symmetry.space_group_name_H-M   'P 1'
#
loop_
_entity.id
_entity.type
_entity.pdbx_description
1 polymer ?
#
loop_
_entity_poly.entity_id
_entity_poly.type
_entity_poly.pdbx_seq_one_letter_code
_entity_poly.pdbx_strand_id
1 'polypeptide(L)'
;MSKISSHPFANSFLDKKLIQQAINRTKSARVVSAVSEIEKFRVQYQYIKHTSGKNDLLCAMLGVSKITHIEVKKLPVDERLCWGDVLKRRQEQTKNLQSFIEKNSHELGYEVPVDLAEQCGIFVNLTQPTAVARDKYLQIHCEVEEAKLRGELPSIFEYVWSRVMNNPEATQADAYKVIALHRLADENSITPDIFHSSRWLIIREELGIIAAQWINSGTPVKSWQGIVLLQALWDMGIIYAGSQLAQSLFHKAGDFRRDEKTALKVIIKTFEQYNDARQYGPVFTAKDTENELFRCYNTIVLKGLQNESNPEKLHQLTRGLVDVLTEGAEKRFEGFSSALLCLITPKFPPLSDTSDGIDLSANKAYFSLREKLSHHEKIESFLLELAKSNNIRKFQSRIK
;
A
#
# COMPACT_ATOMS: atom_id res chain seq x y z
N MET A 1 9.73 12.94 33.19
CA MET A 1 9.01 13.90 32.32
C MET A 1 9.73 13.95 30.99
N SER A 2 9.29 13.15 30.01
CA SER A 2 9.89 13.12 28.69
C SER A 2 9.53 14.40 27.95
N LYS A 3 10.55 15.06 27.38
CA LYS A 3 10.34 16.10 26.37
C LYS A 3 9.61 15.43 25.21
N ILE A 4 8.31 15.69 25.08
CA ILE A 4 7.60 15.49 23.82
C ILE A 4 8.39 16.31 22.81
N SER A 5 9.16 15.63 21.97
CA SER A 5 9.88 16.24 20.88
C SER A 5 8.84 16.97 20.04
N SER A 6 8.84 18.29 20.09
CA SER A 6 8.07 19.13 19.19
C SER A 6 8.66 18.95 17.80
N HIS A 7 8.29 17.86 17.13
CA HIS A 7 8.61 17.67 15.73
C HIS A 7 8.03 18.88 14.98
N PRO A 8 8.78 19.49 14.04
CA PRO A 8 8.37 20.72 13.33
C PRO A 8 7.06 20.56 12.54
N PHE A 9 6.53 19.34 12.48
CA PHE A 9 5.27 18.98 11.85
C PHE A 9 4.21 18.49 12.85
N ALA A 10 4.18 18.91 14.11
CA ALA A 10 3.04 18.57 14.97
C ALA A 10 1.73 19.27 14.53
N ASN A 11 1.77 20.42 13.82
CA ASN A 11 0.60 21.30 13.60
C ASN A 11 0.33 21.87 12.17
N SER A 12 0.85 21.29 11.08
CA SER A 12 0.59 21.74 9.69
C SER A 12 -0.78 21.26 9.17
N PHE A 13 -1.68 22.22 9.02
CA PHE A 13 -2.93 22.08 8.29
C PHE A 13 -2.78 22.68 6.90
N LEU A 14 -3.77 22.47 6.04
CA LEU A 14 -3.87 23.21 4.78
C LEU A 14 -3.90 24.72 5.08
N ASP A 15 -2.86 25.39 4.61
CA ASP A 15 -2.68 26.83 4.71
C ASP A 15 -2.86 27.51 3.35
N LYS A 16 -2.76 28.83 3.30
CA LYS A 16 -2.87 29.62 2.06
C LYS A 16 -1.93 29.12 0.95
N LYS A 17 -0.71 28.72 1.31
CA LYS A 17 0.30 28.27 0.34
C LYS A 17 -0.11 26.94 -0.29
N LEU A 18 -0.52 25.98 0.54
CA LEU A 18 -0.99 24.66 0.08
C LEU A 18 -2.31 24.75 -0.68
N ILE A 19 -3.24 25.60 -0.25
CA ILE A 19 -4.48 25.89 -1.00
C ILE A 19 -4.13 26.42 -2.39
N GLN A 20 -3.21 27.37 -2.49
CA GLN A 20 -2.80 27.91 -3.79
C GLN A 20 -2.11 26.86 -4.68
N GLN A 21 -1.34 25.95 -4.09
CA GLN A 21 -0.77 24.81 -4.81
C GLN A 21 -1.85 23.85 -5.31
N ALA A 22 -2.84 23.51 -4.48
CA ALA A 22 -3.98 22.68 -4.88
C ALA A 22 -4.76 23.34 -6.03
N ILE A 23 -5.02 24.65 -5.97
CA ILE A 23 -5.63 25.41 -7.08
C ILE A 23 -4.79 25.33 -8.35
N ASN A 24 -3.46 25.38 -8.25
CA ASN A 24 -2.61 25.26 -9.43
C ASN A 24 -2.65 23.84 -10.01
N ARG A 25 -2.70 22.81 -9.15
CA ARG A 25 -2.87 21.41 -9.59
C ARG A 25 -4.22 21.17 -10.24
N THR A 26 -5.31 21.77 -9.76
CA THR A 26 -6.62 21.71 -10.43
C THR A 26 -6.63 22.39 -11.79
N LYS A 27 -5.71 23.31 -12.08
CA LYS A 27 -5.52 23.86 -13.44
C LYS A 27 -4.75 22.88 -14.32
N SER A 28 -3.64 22.35 -13.81
CA SER A 28 -2.80 21.41 -14.56
C SER A 28 -3.49 20.07 -14.83
N ALA A 29 -4.42 19.62 -14.00
CA ALA A 29 -5.16 18.37 -14.24
C ALA A 29 -6.06 18.43 -15.48
N ARG A 30 -6.51 19.63 -15.90
CA ARG A 30 -7.52 19.82 -16.97
C ARG A 30 -7.03 19.48 -18.36
N VAL A 31 -5.70 19.44 -18.55
CA VAL A 31 -5.11 19.11 -19.86
C VAL A 31 -4.99 17.60 -20.07
N VAL A 32 -5.32 16.80 -19.05
CA VAL A 32 -5.31 15.33 -19.16
C VAL A 32 -6.63 14.89 -19.80
N SER A 33 -6.54 14.15 -20.92
CA SER A 33 -7.69 13.69 -21.71
C SER A 33 -8.71 12.88 -20.89
N ALA A 34 -8.22 12.06 -19.96
CA ALA A 34 -9.01 11.19 -19.09
C ALA A 34 -9.95 11.93 -18.10
N VAL A 35 -9.86 13.26 -17.99
CA VAL A 35 -10.78 14.08 -17.16
C VAL A 35 -11.46 15.18 -17.97
N SER A 36 -11.56 15.01 -19.29
CA SER A 36 -12.12 16.01 -20.20
C SER A 36 -13.61 16.31 -19.95
N GLU A 37 -14.41 15.33 -19.51
CA GLU A 37 -15.83 15.58 -19.19
C GLU A 37 -15.99 16.40 -17.91
N ILE A 38 -15.13 16.20 -16.91
CA ILE A 38 -15.08 17.07 -15.72
C ILE A 38 -14.80 18.52 -16.13
N GLU A 39 -13.90 18.71 -17.09
CA GLU A 39 -13.58 20.04 -17.60
C GLU A 39 -14.74 20.66 -18.39
N LYS A 40 -15.44 19.89 -19.23
CA LYS A 40 -16.65 20.35 -19.94
C LYS A 40 -17.74 20.79 -18.96
N PHE A 41 -18.05 19.95 -17.96
CA PHE A 41 -18.99 20.30 -16.90
C PHE A 41 -18.57 21.59 -16.19
N ARG A 42 -17.29 21.71 -15.82
CA ARG A 42 -16.77 22.89 -15.10
C ARG A 42 -16.97 24.18 -15.89
N VAL A 43 -16.66 24.17 -17.19
CA VAL A 43 -16.81 25.37 -18.06
C VAL A 43 -18.27 25.81 -18.11
N GLN A 44 -19.20 24.87 -18.28
CA GLN A 44 -20.62 25.18 -18.32
C GLN A 44 -21.16 25.65 -16.96
N TYR A 45 -20.77 24.98 -15.88
CA TYR A 45 -21.14 25.37 -14.51
C TYR A 45 -20.72 26.82 -14.22
N GLN A 46 -19.50 27.20 -14.60
CA GLN A 46 -19.01 28.58 -14.46
C GLN A 46 -19.83 29.58 -15.26
N TYR A 47 -20.17 29.24 -16.50
CA TYR A 47 -20.94 30.10 -17.39
C TYR A 47 -22.33 30.38 -16.81
N ILE A 48 -23.03 29.34 -16.35
CA ILE A 48 -24.42 29.44 -15.88
C ILE A 48 -24.52 30.03 -14.47
N LYS A 49 -23.64 29.63 -13.55
CA LYS A 49 -23.71 30.08 -12.13
C LYS A 49 -22.88 31.35 -11.87
N HIS A 50 -22.20 31.90 -12.88
CA HIS A 50 -21.32 33.07 -12.77
C HIS A 50 -20.26 32.94 -11.65
N THR A 51 -19.68 31.75 -11.48
CA THR A 51 -18.70 31.46 -10.43
C THR A 51 -17.27 31.31 -10.95
N SER A 52 -16.30 31.46 -10.05
CA SER A 52 -14.90 31.11 -10.33
C SER A 52 -14.64 29.61 -10.10
N GLY A 53 -15.12 28.76 -11.00
CA GLY A 53 -14.90 27.28 -11.00
C GLY A 53 -13.47 26.72 -10.92
N LYS A 54 -12.44 27.52 -10.64
CA LYS A 54 -11.16 27.03 -10.09
C LYS A 54 -11.31 26.61 -8.62
N ASN A 55 -12.19 27.31 -7.90
CA ASN A 55 -12.41 27.14 -6.48
C ASN A 55 -13.50 26.10 -6.22
N ASP A 56 -14.50 26.02 -7.10
CA ASP A 56 -15.68 25.18 -6.89
C ASP A 56 -15.35 23.68 -6.87
N LEU A 57 -14.49 23.20 -7.79
CA LEU A 57 -14.07 21.79 -7.79
C LEU A 57 -13.20 21.44 -6.57
N LEU A 58 -12.31 22.35 -6.15
CA LEU A 58 -11.50 22.14 -4.94
C LEU A 58 -12.38 22.13 -3.68
N CYS A 59 -13.32 23.06 -3.58
CA CYS A 59 -14.32 23.11 -2.53
C CYS A 59 -15.18 21.84 -2.49
N ALA A 60 -15.63 21.38 -3.66
CA ALA A 60 -16.39 20.14 -3.81
C ALA A 60 -15.61 18.93 -3.30
N MET A 61 -14.38 18.70 -3.79
CA MET A 61 -13.53 17.60 -3.31
C MET A 61 -13.35 17.64 -1.79
N LEU A 62 -13.12 18.83 -1.21
CA LEU A 62 -12.90 19.01 0.22
C LEU A 62 -14.18 19.06 1.07
N GLY A 63 -15.37 18.94 0.45
CA GLY A 63 -16.65 18.98 1.16
C GLY A 63 -16.87 20.32 1.90
N VAL A 64 -16.48 21.43 1.28
CA VAL A 64 -16.68 22.79 1.81
C VAL A 64 -17.42 23.65 0.81
N SER A 65 -18.15 24.65 1.28
CA SER A 65 -18.89 25.57 0.40
C SER A 65 -18.03 26.71 -0.18
N LYS A 66 -16.95 27.10 0.50
CA LYS A 66 -16.05 28.20 0.08
C LYS A 66 -14.61 27.89 0.48
N ILE A 67 -13.64 28.43 -0.26
CA ILE A 67 -12.21 28.26 0.04
C ILE A 67 -11.86 28.76 1.44
N THR A 68 -12.47 29.87 1.88
CA THR A 68 -12.27 30.41 3.23
C THR A 68 -12.66 29.43 4.33
N HIS A 69 -13.54 28.46 4.05
CA HIS A 69 -13.93 27.43 5.02
C HIS A 69 -12.90 26.30 5.15
N ILE A 70 -11.94 26.18 4.23
CA ILE A 70 -10.85 25.18 4.32
C ILE A 70 -9.98 25.45 5.55
N GLU A 71 -9.54 26.70 5.71
CA GLU A 71 -8.70 27.12 6.83
C GLU A 71 -9.44 27.00 8.16
N VAL A 72 -10.74 27.32 8.18
CA VAL A 72 -11.62 27.19 9.36
C VAL A 72 -11.72 25.73 9.80
N LYS A 73 -11.84 24.78 8.86
CA LYS A 73 -11.93 23.35 9.17
C LYS A 73 -10.62 22.74 9.67
N LYS A 74 -9.48 23.42 9.51
CA LYS A 74 -8.14 22.89 9.83
C LYS A 74 -7.94 21.49 9.25
N LEU A 75 -8.12 21.34 7.94
CA LEU A 75 -7.94 20.05 7.27
C LEU A 75 -6.46 19.62 7.35
N PRO A 76 -6.14 18.43 7.88
CA PRO A 76 -4.76 17.98 8.00
C PRO A 76 -4.23 17.52 6.63
N VAL A 77 -2.92 17.68 6.39
CA VAL A 77 -2.28 17.22 5.15
C VAL A 77 -2.12 15.70 5.12
N ASP A 78 -2.08 15.12 3.92
CA ASP A 78 -2.05 13.66 3.72
C ASP A 78 -0.81 13.00 4.32
N GLU A 79 0.36 13.64 4.24
CA GLU A 79 1.63 13.09 4.75
C GLU A 79 1.67 12.92 6.28
N ARG A 80 0.63 13.37 6.99
CA ARG A 80 0.43 13.18 8.44
C ARG A 80 -0.48 12.02 8.80
N LEU A 81 -1.28 11.57 7.84
CA LEU A 81 -2.21 10.49 8.09
C LEU A 81 -1.48 9.16 7.95
N CYS A 82 -2.03 8.15 8.63
CA CYS A 82 -1.71 6.78 8.29
C CYS A 82 -2.25 6.46 6.87
N TRP A 83 -1.61 5.51 6.19
CA TRP A 83 -1.89 5.25 4.77
C TRP A 83 -3.37 4.91 4.52
N GLY A 84 -3.99 4.11 5.37
CA GLY A 84 -5.40 3.75 5.27
C GLY A 84 -6.35 4.94 5.39
N ASP A 85 -6.02 5.95 6.19
CA ASP A 85 -6.82 7.17 6.29
C ASP A 85 -6.62 8.10 5.09
N VAL A 86 -5.43 8.10 4.46
CA VAL A 86 -5.23 8.75 3.15
C VAL A 86 -6.14 8.11 2.10
N LEU A 87 -6.17 6.77 2.05
CA LEU A 87 -7.01 6.03 1.09
C LEU A 87 -8.49 6.33 1.28
N LYS A 88 -9.00 6.29 2.53
CA LYS A 88 -10.40 6.65 2.83
C LYS A 88 -10.70 8.09 2.42
N ARG A 89 -9.82 9.03 2.77
CA ARG A 89 -10.01 10.44 2.43
C ARG A 89 -10.09 10.66 0.92
N ARG A 90 -9.23 10.02 0.13
CA ARG A 90 -9.29 10.12 -1.34
C ARG A 90 -10.60 9.56 -1.89
N GLN A 91 -11.11 8.48 -1.32
CA GLN A 91 -12.43 7.94 -1.66
C GLN A 91 -13.56 8.92 -1.29
N GLU A 92 -13.50 9.55 -0.12
CA GLU A 92 -14.45 10.60 0.28
C GLU A 92 -14.39 11.81 -0.66
N GLN A 93 -13.19 12.29 -1.00
CA GLN A 93 -13.00 13.40 -1.93
C GLN A 93 -13.57 13.08 -3.33
N THR A 94 -13.37 11.84 -3.79
CA THR A 94 -13.92 11.35 -5.06
C THR A 94 -15.45 11.35 -5.03
N LYS A 95 -16.05 10.80 -3.96
CA LYS A 95 -17.50 10.79 -3.77
C LYS A 95 -18.09 12.20 -3.68
N ASN A 96 -17.45 13.09 -2.93
CA ASN A 96 -17.92 14.48 -2.81
C ASN A 96 -17.92 15.20 -4.16
N LEU A 97 -16.87 15.00 -4.98
CA LEU A 97 -16.80 15.56 -6.32
C LEU A 97 -17.87 14.97 -7.24
N GLN A 98 -18.04 13.65 -7.21
CA GLN A 98 -19.08 12.95 -7.98
C GLN A 98 -20.48 13.49 -7.64
N SER A 99 -20.85 13.51 -6.36
CA SER A 99 -22.16 13.99 -5.92
C SER A 99 -22.37 15.48 -6.23
N PHE A 100 -21.31 16.28 -6.18
CA PHE A 100 -21.37 17.68 -6.62
C PHE A 100 -21.69 17.78 -8.11
N ILE A 101 -21.03 17.00 -8.97
CA ILE A 101 -21.29 17.02 -10.41
C ILE A 101 -22.70 16.49 -10.69
N GLU A 102 -23.09 15.32 -10.17
CA GLU A 102 -24.41 14.73 -10.38
C GLU A 102 -25.55 15.69 -10.02
N LYS A 103 -25.48 16.29 -8.83
CA LYS A 103 -26.49 17.23 -8.35
C LYS A 103 -26.62 18.44 -9.28
N ASN A 104 -25.49 19.03 -9.67
CA ASN A 104 -25.49 20.26 -10.44
C ASN A 104 -25.71 20.02 -11.94
N SER A 105 -25.33 18.86 -12.48
CA SER A 105 -25.60 18.50 -13.88
C SER A 105 -27.10 18.46 -14.13
N HIS A 106 -27.88 17.84 -13.24
CA HIS A 106 -29.34 17.83 -13.35
C HIS A 106 -29.94 19.25 -13.28
N GLU A 107 -29.47 20.09 -12.34
CA GLU A 107 -29.92 21.49 -12.24
C GLU A 107 -29.61 22.32 -13.49
N LEU A 108 -28.55 21.97 -14.22
CA LEU A 108 -28.04 22.70 -15.37
C LEU A 108 -28.50 22.10 -16.73
N GLY A 109 -29.24 20.99 -16.72
CA GLY A 109 -29.64 20.27 -17.94
C GLY A 109 -28.48 19.58 -18.66
N TYR A 110 -27.42 19.22 -17.94
CA TYR A 110 -26.26 18.51 -18.47
C TYR A 110 -26.39 17.00 -18.23
N GLU A 111 -25.97 16.21 -19.21
CA GLU A 111 -25.93 14.76 -19.10
C GLU A 111 -24.76 14.33 -18.21
N VAL A 112 -25.01 13.40 -17.28
CA VAL A 112 -23.97 12.88 -16.40
C VAL A 112 -23.17 11.81 -17.15
N PRO A 113 -21.82 11.93 -17.25
CA PRO A 113 -21.01 10.89 -17.88
C PRO A 113 -21.17 9.53 -17.22
N VAL A 114 -21.22 8.46 -18.02
CA VAL A 114 -21.37 7.08 -17.54
C VAL A 114 -20.20 6.66 -16.64
N ASP A 115 -19.00 7.17 -16.93
CA ASP A 115 -17.74 6.89 -16.24
C ASP A 115 -17.38 7.96 -15.18
N LEU A 116 -18.35 8.77 -14.73
CA LEU A 116 -18.09 9.92 -13.85
C LEU A 116 -17.30 9.54 -12.58
N ALA A 117 -17.61 8.40 -11.96
CA ALA A 117 -16.92 7.95 -10.75
C ALA A 117 -15.42 7.72 -10.99
N GLU A 118 -15.06 7.15 -12.15
CA GLU A 118 -13.69 6.93 -12.56
C GLU A 118 -12.98 8.24 -12.86
N GLN A 119 -13.59 9.12 -13.68
CA GLN A 119 -13.02 10.44 -13.98
C GLN A 119 -12.79 11.26 -12.70
N CYS A 120 -13.72 11.22 -11.74
CA CYS A 120 -13.57 11.89 -10.45
C CYS A 120 -12.38 11.33 -9.66
N GLY A 121 -12.19 10.02 -9.65
CA GLY A 121 -11.05 9.36 -9.00
C GLY A 121 -9.72 9.78 -9.63
N ILE A 122 -9.65 9.78 -10.96
CA ILE A 122 -8.49 10.25 -11.74
C ILE A 122 -8.19 11.72 -11.40
N PHE A 123 -9.21 12.59 -11.39
CA PHE A 123 -9.05 14.01 -11.07
C PHE A 123 -8.55 14.24 -9.63
N VAL A 124 -9.08 13.53 -8.64
CA VAL A 124 -8.59 13.58 -7.25
C VAL A 124 -7.13 13.13 -7.17
N ASN A 125 -6.75 12.07 -7.89
CA ASN A 125 -5.38 11.58 -7.93
C ASN A 125 -4.40 12.53 -8.62
N LEU A 126 -4.82 13.29 -9.64
CA LEU A 126 -4.00 14.32 -10.28
C LEU A 126 -3.81 15.57 -9.41
N THR A 127 -4.87 15.95 -8.69
CA THR A 127 -4.94 17.23 -7.96
C THR A 127 -4.40 17.12 -6.54
N GLN A 128 -4.65 16.00 -5.88
CA GLN A 128 -4.20 15.66 -4.52
C GLN A 128 -4.40 16.84 -3.57
N PRO A 129 -5.68 17.20 -3.32
CA PRO A 129 -6.04 18.51 -2.79
C PRO A 129 -5.52 18.74 -1.36
N THR A 130 -5.09 17.67 -0.68
CA THR A 130 -4.62 17.67 0.70
C THR A 130 -3.15 17.26 0.87
N ALA A 131 -2.42 16.98 -0.22
CA ALA A 131 -1.02 16.54 -0.16
C ALA A 131 -0.03 17.70 -0.35
N VAL A 132 1.09 17.67 0.37
CA VAL A 132 2.22 18.59 0.18
C VAL A 132 3.02 18.21 -1.07
N ALA A 133 3.42 16.95 -1.17
CA ALA A 133 4.15 16.40 -2.31
C ALA A 133 3.19 15.91 -3.38
N ARG A 134 3.52 16.21 -4.64
CA ARG A 134 2.75 15.72 -5.78
C ARG A 134 3.23 14.33 -6.16
N ASP A 135 2.34 13.35 -6.08
CA ASP A 135 2.47 12.09 -6.81
C ASP A 135 2.27 12.37 -8.30
N LYS A 136 3.32 12.11 -9.07
CA LYS A 136 3.32 12.33 -10.51
C LYS A 136 2.97 11.06 -11.29
N TYR A 137 2.59 9.97 -10.63
CA TYR A 137 2.43 8.67 -11.29
C TYR A 137 1.50 8.75 -12.49
N LEU A 138 0.29 9.27 -12.31
CA LEU A 138 -0.70 9.33 -13.38
C LEU A 138 -0.28 10.26 -14.53
N GLN A 139 0.35 11.40 -14.23
CA GLN A 139 0.90 12.28 -15.26
C GLN A 139 1.96 11.54 -16.09
N ILE A 140 2.87 10.84 -15.42
CA ILE A 140 3.95 10.09 -16.06
C ILE A 140 3.40 8.89 -16.85
N HIS A 141 2.35 8.25 -16.35
CA HIS A 141 1.67 7.18 -17.07
C HIS A 141 1.15 7.67 -18.42
N CYS A 142 0.45 8.80 -18.46
CA CYS A 142 0.00 9.40 -19.72
C CYS A 142 1.18 9.80 -20.63
N GLU A 143 2.25 10.39 -20.07
CA GLU A 143 3.45 10.74 -20.85
C GLU A 143 4.09 9.50 -21.51
N VAL A 144 4.14 8.35 -20.81
CA VAL A 144 4.67 7.09 -21.34
C VAL A 144 3.70 6.45 -22.34
N GLU A 145 2.40 6.56 -22.12
CA GLU A 145 1.37 6.09 -23.06
C GLU A 145 1.44 6.83 -24.39
N GLU A 146 1.60 8.16 -24.37
CA GLU A 146 1.82 8.95 -25.58
C GLU A 146 3.14 8.57 -26.28
N ALA A 147 4.21 8.30 -25.51
CA ALA A 147 5.47 7.84 -26.05
C ALA A 147 5.37 6.44 -26.68
N LYS A 148 4.51 5.56 -26.14
CA LYS A 148 4.19 4.26 -26.76
C LYS A 148 3.60 4.46 -28.15
N LEU A 149 2.64 5.37 -28.30
CA LEU A 149 2.03 5.68 -29.59
C LEU A 149 3.04 6.22 -30.62
N ARG A 150 4.13 6.84 -30.15
CA ARG A 150 5.23 7.33 -31.00
C ARG A 150 6.36 6.31 -31.22
N GLY A 151 6.28 5.12 -30.62
CA GLY A 151 7.34 4.10 -30.71
C GLY A 151 8.62 4.43 -29.92
N GLU A 152 8.52 5.28 -28.89
CA GLU A 152 9.67 5.82 -28.14
C GLU A 152 10.01 5.03 -26.86
N LEU A 153 9.27 3.95 -26.55
CA LEU A 153 9.49 3.18 -25.31
C LEU A 153 10.92 2.61 -25.17
N PRO A 154 11.59 2.11 -26.22
CA PRO A 154 12.99 1.66 -26.10
C PRO A 154 13.92 2.77 -25.61
N SER A 155 13.75 4.00 -26.12
CA SER A 155 14.55 5.16 -25.69
C SER A 155 14.24 5.56 -24.25
N ILE A 156 12.97 5.47 -23.83
CA ILE A 156 12.59 5.70 -22.44
C ILE A 156 13.24 4.67 -21.53
N PHE A 157 13.24 3.38 -21.92
CA PHE A 157 13.88 2.31 -21.16
C PHE A 157 15.37 2.59 -20.92
N GLU A 158 16.11 2.93 -21.97
CA GLU A 158 17.54 3.25 -21.84
C GLU A 158 17.78 4.47 -20.96
N TYR A 159 16.94 5.50 -21.09
CA TYR A 159 16.99 6.67 -20.22
C TYR A 159 16.79 6.30 -18.75
N VAL A 160 15.73 5.57 -18.40
CA VAL A 160 15.44 5.23 -17.00
C VAL A 160 16.44 4.23 -16.44
N TRP A 161 16.95 3.29 -17.24
CA TRP A 161 18.00 2.36 -16.83
C TRP A 161 19.22 3.12 -16.32
N SER A 162 19.73 4.09 -17.09
CA SER A 162 20.90 4.88 -16.70
C SER A 162 20.68 5.72 -15.43
N ARG A 163 19.42 6.06 -15.12
CA ARG A 163 19.05 6.94 -14.00
C ARG A 163 18.69 6.21 -12.72
N VAL A 164 18.20 4.97 -12.82
CA VAL A 164 17.68 4.20 -11.70
C VAL A 164 18.74 3.23 -11.18
N MET A 165 19.52 2.62 -12.07
CA MET A 165 20.47 1.58 -11.67
C MET A 165 21.56 2.10 -10.75
N ASN A 166 21.66 1.51 -9.56
CA ASN A 166 22.64 1.85 -8.52
C ASN A 166 22.65 3.33 -8.16
N ASN A 167 21.52 4.02 -8.34
CA ASN A 167 21.42 5.45 -8.12
C ASN A 167 20.45 5.78 -6.97
N PRO A 168 20.96 6.04 -5.76
CA PRO A 168 20.12 6.40 -4.62
C PRO A 168 19.40 7.76 -4.81
N GLU A 169 19.89 8.60 -5.72
CA GLU A 169 19.32 9.91 -6.05
C GLU A 169 18.26 9.85 -7.15
N ALA A 170 17.85 8.64 -7.57
CA ALA A 170 16.74 8.47 -8.49
C ALA A 170 15.52 9.27 -8.03
N THR A 171 14.87 9.98 -8.94
CA THR A 171 13.71 10.79 -8.60
C THR A 171 12.44 9.95 -8.60
N GLN A 172 11.39 10.45 -7.93
CA GLN A 172 10.05 9.86 -8.03
C GLN A 172 9.56 9.77 -9.48
N ALA A 173 9.99 10.71 -10.34
CA ALA A 173 9.62 10.69 -11.74
C ALA A 173 10.30 9.54 -12.51
N ASP A 174 11.58 9.28 -12.23
CA ASP A 174 12.32 8.17 -12.86
C ASP A 174 11.69 6.83 -12.45
N ALA A 175 11.39 6.65 -11.16
CA ALA A 175 10.74 5.45 -10.65
C ALA A 175 9.36 5.20 -11.28
N TYR A 176 8.53 6.25 -11.41
CA TYR A 176 7.21 6.12 -12.05
C TYR A 176 7.29 5.86 -13.55
N LYS A 177 8.31 6.38 -14.25
CA LYS A 177 8.52 6.03 -15.66
C LYS A 177 8.80 4.55 -15.82
N VAL A 178 9.62 3.96 -14.94
CA VAL A 178 9.85 2.50 -14.95
C VAL A 178 8.55 1.73 -14.72
N ILE A 179 7.74 2.11 -13.72
CA ILE A 179 6.44 1.46 -13.47
C ILE A 179 5.51 1.56 -14.67
N ALA A 180 5.32 2.78 -15.20
CA ALA A 180 4.45 3.02 -16.34
C ALA A 180 4.92 2.21 -17.56
N LEU A 181 6.23 2.20 -17.81
CA LEU A 181 6.84 1.44 -18.90
C LEU A 181 6.56 -0.06 -18.78
N HIS A 182 6.66 -0.65 -17.59
CA HIS A 182 6.35 -2.07 -17.39
C HIS A 182 4.86 -2.42 -17.47
N ARG A 183 3.97 -1.46 -17.20
CA ARG A 183 2.51 -1.67 -17.35
C ARG A 183 2.03 -1.51 -18.79
N LEU A 184 2.66 -0.60 -19.53
CA LEU A 184 2.23 -0.21 -20.87
C LEU A 184 2.96 -0.95 -21.98
N ALA A 185 4.20 -1.40 -21.75
CA ALA A 185 4.95 -2.13 -22.75
C ALA A 185 4.31 -3.50 -23.05
N ASP A 186 4.37 -3.86 -24.31
CA ASP A 186 4.03 -5.17 -24.88
C ASP A 186 5.12 -5.58 -25.87
N GLU A 187 5.04 -6.81 -26.38
CA GLU A 187 6.04 -7.38 -27.30
C GLU A 187 6.26 -6.55 -28.59
N ASN A 188 5.30 -5.70 -28.97
CA ASN A 188 5.37 -4.89 -30.18
C ASN A 188 5.87 -3.46 -29.92
N SER A 189 5.76 -2.97 -28.70
CA SER A 189 6.10 -1.59 -28.34
C SER A 189 7.49 -1.44 -27.75
N ILE A 190 8.17 -2.54 -27.44
CA ILE A 190 9.56 -2.54 -27.01
C ILE A 190 10.34 -3.62 -27.76
N THR A 191 11.66 -3.45 -27.92
CA THR A 191 12.47 -4.41 -28.66
C THR A 191 12.58 -5.74 -27.90
N PRO A 192 12.60 -6.89 -28.61
CA PRO A 192 12.77 -8.20 -27.96
C PRO A 192 14.04 -8.29 -27.11
N ASP A 193 15.13 -7.66 -27.56
CA ASP A 193 16.40 -7.60 -26.84
C ASP A 193 16.26 -6.92 -25.47
N ILE A 194 15.37 -5.94 -25.33
CA ILE A 194 15.08 -5.32 -24.03
C ILE A 194 14.09 -6.19 -23.26
N PHE A 195 12.97 -6.59 -23.88
CA PHE A 195 11.87 -7.28 -23.22
C PHE A 195 12.29 -8.59 -22.56
N HIS A 196 13.19 -9.34 -23.22
CA HIS A 196 13.70 -10.61 -22.73
C HIS A 196 15.04 -10.48 -21.99
N SER A 197 15.56 -9.26 -21.81
CA SER A 197 16.81 -9.05 -21.07
C SER A 197 16.63 -9.22 -19.57
N SER A 198 17.73 -9.57 -18.89
CA SER A 198 17.81 -9.47 -17.43
C SER A 198 17.60 -8.04 -16.92
N ARG A 199 17.95 -7.02 -17.71
CA ARG A 199 17.77 -5.59 -17.37
C ARG A 199 16.30 -5.25 -17.10
N TRP A 200 15.38 -5.85 -17.85
CA TRP A 200 13.94 -5.71 -17.64
C TRP A 200 13.51 -6.14 -16.23
N LEU A 201 14.07 -7.24 -15.73
CA LEU A 201 13.74 -7.75 -14.41
C LEU A 201 14.46 -6.97 -13.30
N ILE A 202 15.77 -6.72 -13.48
CA ILE A 202 16.63 -6.06 -12.49
C ILE A 202 16.13 -4.66 -12.14
N ILE A 203 15.68 -3.87 -13.13
CA ILE A 203 15.24 -2.51 -12.86
C ILE A 203 14.02 -2.45 -11.92
N ARG A 204 13.18 -3.50 -11.90
CA ARG A 204 12.04 -3.62 -10.96
C ARG A 204 12.53 -3.85 -9.53
N GLU A 205 13.56 -4.67 -9.35
CA GLU A 205 14.17 -4.93 -8.03
C GLU A 205 14.81 -3.65 -7.47
N GLU A 206 15.49 -2.89 -8.33
CA GLU A 206 16.11 -1.61 -7.97
C GLU A 206 15.08 -0.60 -7.45
N LEU A 207 13.86 -0.57 -8.02
CA LEU A 207 12.78 0.26 -7.49
C LEU A 207 12.39 -0.11 -6.06
N GLY A 208 12.45 -1.39 -5.69
CA GLY A 208 12.21 -1.84 -4.32
C GLY A 208 13.27 -1.32 -3.35
N ILE A 209 14.54 -1.33 -3.77
CA ILE A 209 15.67 -0.77 -3.00
C ILE A 209 15.47 0.74 -2.79
N ILE A 210 15.16 1.48 -3.86
CA ILE A 210 14.89 2.92 -3.79
C ILE A 210 13.71 3.21 -2.86
N ALA A 211 12.62 2.44 -2.95
CA ALA A 211 11.47 2.61 -2.09
C ALA A 211 11.82 2.42 -0.61
N ALA A 212 12.58 1.37 -0.29
CA ALA A 212 13.06 1.11 1.06
C ALA A 212 13.96 2.24 1.57
N GLN A 213 14.86 2.77 0.74
CA GLN A 213 15.70 3.91 1.10
C GLN A 213 14.88 5.17 1.39
N TRP A 214 13.87 5.49 0.57
CA TRP A 214 12.99 6.63 0.82
C TRP A 214 12.17 6.47 2.10
N ILE A 215 11.70 5.25 2.42
CA ILE A 215 11.02 4.96 3.69
C ILE A 215 11.95 5.22 4.87
N ASN A 216 13.17 4.71 4.79
CA ASN A 216 14.16 4.81 5.85
C ASN A 216 14.84 6.19 5.95
N SER A 217 14.60 7.11 5.01
CA SER A 217 15.19 8.45 5.02
C SER A 217 14.72 9.33 6.19
N GLY A 218 13.68 8.91 6.93
CA GLY A 218 13.12 9.64 8.06
C GLY A 218 12.30 10.89 7.71
N THR A 219 12.17 11.27 6.42
CA THR A 219 11.38 12.44 6.03
C THR A 219 9.95 12.06 5.67
N PRO A 220 8.93 12.83 6.13
CA PRO A 220 7.53 12.50 5.84
C PRO A 220 7.21 12.29 4.36
N VAL A 221 7.67 13.21 3.52
CA VAL A 221 7.45 13.14 2.07
C VAL A 221 8.11 11.90 1.47
N LYS A 222 9.37 11.59 1.77
CA LYS A 222 10.05 10.43 1.19
C LYS A 222 9.42 9.12 1.65
N SER A 223 9.08 8.96 2.93
CA SER A 223 8.44 7.71 3.34
C SER A 223 7.06 7.54 2.70
N TRP A 224 6.34 8.62 2.45
CA TRP A 224 5.09 8.58 1.69
C TRP A 224 5.32 8.17 0.23
N GLN A 225 6.32 8.76 -0.44
CA GLN A 225 6.71 8.38 -1.80
C GLN A 225 7.13 6.90 -1.89
N GLY A 226 7.88 6.40 -0.91
CA GLY A 226 8.28 5.00 -0.87
C GLY A 226 7.11 4.04 -0.64
N ILE A 227 6.15 4.38 0.23
CA ILE A 227 4.90 3.61 0.41
C ILE A 227 4.11 3.53 -0.90
N VAL A 228 3.94 4.65 -1.60
CA VAL A 228 3.24 4.68 -2.89
C VAL A 228 3.98 3.84 -3.93
N LEU A 229 5.32 3.92 -3.97
CA LEU A 229 6.15 3.13 -4.88
C LEU A 229 6.01 1.62 -4.60
N LEU A 230 6.08 1.19 -3.34
CA LEU A 230 5.87 -0.22 -2.98
C LEU A 230 4.45 -0.70 -3.32
N GLN A 231 3.42 0.14 -3.11
CA GLN A 231 2.06 -0.19 -3.53
C GLN A 231 1.98 -0.40 -5.04
N ALA A 232 2.56 0.50 -5.85
CA ALA A 232 2.54 0.38 -7.30
C ALA A 232 3.28 -0.87 -7.82
N LEU A 233 4.42 -1.22 -7.20
CA LEU A 233 5.18 -2.44 -7.46
C LEU A 233 4.38 -3.69 -7.08
N TRP A 234 3.71 -3.67 -5.94
CA TRP A 234 2.85 -4.75 -5.47
C TRP A 234 1.65 -4.96 -6.38
N ASP A 235 1.01 -3.89 -6.84
CA ASP A 235 -0.10 -3.93 -7.82
C ASP A 235 0.35 -4.50 -9.17
N MET A 236 1.64 -4.46 -9.50
CA MET A 236 2.23 -5.13 -10.67
C MET A 236 2.55 -6.61 -10.44
N GLY A 237 2.19 -7.17 -9.27
CA GLY A 237 2.44 -8.56 -8.92
C GLY A 237 3.83 -8.83 -8.31
N ILE A 238 4.58 -7.81 -7.89
CA ILE A 238 5.86 -8.03 -7.18
C ILE A 238 5.54 -8.38 -5.72
N ILE A 239 5.51 -9.67 -5.42
CA ILE A 239 5.13 -10.20 -4.10
C ILE A 239 6.03 -9.65 -2.98
N TYR A 240 7.35 -9.55 -3.20
CA TYR A 240 8.25 -9.01 -2.18
C TYR A 240 7.96 -7.54 -1.83
N ALA A 241 7.53 -6.74 -2.81
CA ALA A 241 7.13 -5.35 -2.57
C ALA A 241 5.88 -5.27 -1.67
N GLY A 242 4.94 -6.22 -1.80
CA GLY A 242 3.80 -6.35 -0.88
C GLY A 242 4.22 -6.67 0.55
N SER A 243 5.20 -7.57 0.73
CA SER A 243 5.78 -7.88 2.04
C SER A 243 6.46 -6.66 2.66
N GLN A 244 7.30 -5.95 1.89
CA GLN A 244 7.96 -4.73 2.34
C GLN A 244 6.97 -3.61 2.66
N LEU A 245 5.88 -3.47 1.89
CA LEU A 245 4.82 -2.51 2.15
C LEU A 245 4.14 -2.81 3.49
N ALA A 246 3.74 -4.07 3.72
CA ALA A 246 3.13 -4.48 4.97
C ALA A 246 4.06 -4.23 6.17
N GLN A 247 5.34 -4.61 6.06
CA GLN A 247 6.33 -4.35 7.11
C GLN A 247 6.51 -2.84 7.38
N SER A 248 6.51 -2.03 6.32
CA SER A 248 6.68 -0.59 6.43
C SER A 248 5.52 0.07 7.15
N LEU A 249 4.28 -0.33 6.83
CA LEU A 249 3.07 0.12 7.51
C LEU A 249 2.98 -0.39 8.96
N PHE A 250 3.62 -1.53 9.26
CA PHE A 250 3.57 -2.12 10.59
C PHE A 250 4.60 -1.52 11.58
N HIS A 251 5.82 -1.23 11.13
CA HIS A 251 6.92 -0.83 12.04
C HIS A 251 7.85 0.31 11.56
N LYS A 252 8.03 0.53 10.25
CA LYS A 252 9.10 1.44 9.75
C LYS A 252 8.63 2.86 9.43
N ALA A 253 7.35 3.07 9.13
CA ALA A 253 6.81 4.40 8.93
C ALA A 253 6.65 5.06 10.32
N GLY A 254 7.56 5.96 10.69
CA GLY A 254 7.67 6.53 12.05
C GLY A 254 6.32 6.80 12.75
N ASP A 255 6.28 6.60 14.07
CA ASP A 255 5.11 6.32 14.94
C ASP A 255 3.71 6.82 14.51
N PHE A 256 3.59 8.01 13.93
CA PHE A 256 2.32 8.57 13.46
C PHE A 256 1.78 7.95 12.15
N ARG A 257 2.57 7.14 11.44
CA ARG A 257 2.18 6.52 10.15
C ARG A 257 1.99 5.01 10.21
N ARG A 258 2.17 4.42 11.39
CA ARG A 258 1.84 3.02 11.63
C ARG A 258 0.37 2.78 11.32
N ASP A 259 0.11 1.80 10.47
CA ASP A 259 -1.22 1.37 10.08
C ASP A 259 -1.30 -0.15 10.12
N GLU A 260 -1.41 -0.70 11.33
CA GLU A 260 -1.48 -2.15 11.55
C GLU A 260 -2.66 -2.80 10.80
N LYS A 261 -3.79 -2.07 10.68
CA LYS A 261 -4.99 -2.58 10.01
C LYS A 261 -4.75 -2.72 8.51
N THR A 262 -4.13 -1.74 7.89
CA THR A 262 -3.78 -1.82 6.46
C THR A 262 -2.64 -2.81 6.24
N ALA A 263 -1.62 -2.82 7.11
CA ALA A 263 -0.55 -3.82 7.06
C ALA A 263 -1.08 -5.26 7.08
N LEU A 264 -2.05 -5.55 7.96
CA LEU A 264 -2.71 -6.87 8.03
C LEU A 264 -3.42 -7.23 6.73
N LYS A 265 -4.14 -6.29 6.11
CA LYS A 265 -4.80 -6.53 4.81
C LYS A 265 -3.79 -6.77 3.69
N VAL A 266 -2.72 -5.99 3.64
CA VAL A 266 -1.66 -6.11 2.63
C VAL A 266 -0.97 -7.46 2.74
N ILE A 267 -0.57 -7.88 3.94
CA ILE A 267 0.19 -9.12 4.10
C ILE A 267 -0.64 -10.37 3.79
N ILE A 268 -1.95 -10.38 4.14
CA ILE A 268 -2.86 -11.48 3.78
C ILE A 268 -2.96 -11.61 2.27
N LYS A 269 -3.28 -10.52 1.57
CA LYS A 269 -3.37 -10.50 0.10
C LYS A 269 -2.04 -10.83 -0.59
N THR A 270 -0.93 -10.36 -0.03
CA THR A 270 0.41 -10.68 -0.54
C THR A 270 0.68 -12.19 -0.46
N PHE A 271 0.27 -12.82 0.64
CA PHE A 271 0.43 -14.26 0.82
C PHE A 271 -0.50 -15.07 -0.10
N GLU A 272 -1.73 -14.60 -0.33
CA GLU A 272 -2.64 -15.15 -1.34
C GLU A 272 -2.00 -15.13 -2.74
N GLN A 273 -1.45 -13.99 -3.16
CA GLN A 273 -0.74 -13.88 -4.45
C GLN A 273 0.49 -14.80 -4.52
N TYR A 274 1.23 -14.96 -3.43
CA TYR A 274 2.33 -15.92 -3.34
C TYR A 274 1.85 -17.37 -3.52
N ASN A 275 0.73 -17.74 -2.88
CA ASN A 275 0.14 -19.07 -3.00
C ASN A 275 -0.34 -19.39 -4.41
N ASP A 276 -0.81 -18.38 -5.15
CA ASP A 276 -1.21 -18.52 -6.54
C ASP A 276 0.01 -18.62 -7.45
N ALA A 277 0.98 -17.69 -7.31
CA ALA A 277 2.15 -17.61 -8.18
C ALA A 277 3.06 -18.84 -8.06
N ARG A 278 3.25 -19.38 -6.86
CA ARG A 278 4.14 -20.54 -6.62
C ARG A 278 3.70 -21.82 -7.32
N GLN A 279 2.44 -21.91 -7.74
CA GLN A 279 1.93 -23.07 -8.51
C GLN A 279 2.61 -23.18 -9.88
N TYR A 280 3.16 -22.08 -10.39
CA TYR A 280 3.79 -21.97 -11.70
C TYR A 280 5.31 -21.94 -11.65
N GLY A 281 5.93 -21.99 -10.46
CA GLY A 281 7.38 -22.03 -10.28
C GLY A 281 7.88 -21.22 -9.08
N PRO A 282 9.21 -21.10 -8.91
CA PRO A 282 9.80 -20.28 -7.84
C PRO A 282 9.38 -18.81 -7.96
N VAL A 283 8.89 -18.24 -6.85
CA VAL A 283 8.46 -16.83 -6.79
C VAL A 283 9.64 -15.88 -6.56
N PHE A 284 10.60 -16.30 -5.73
CA PHE A 284 11.73 -15.48 -5.33
C PHE A 284 13.03 -16.01 -5.92
N THR A 285 13.90 -15.10 -6.34
CA THR A 285 15.26 -15.41 -6.83
C THR A 285 16.22 -15.68 -5.67
N ALA A 286 16.08 -14.97 -4.55
CA ALA A 286 16.86 -15.18 -3.34
C ALA A 286 16.14 -16.09 -2.34
N LYS A 287 16.88 -17.04 -1.77
CA LYS A 287 16.36 -18.08 -0.88
C LYS A 287 15.75 -17.50 0.42
N ASP A 288 16.35 -16.45 0.97
CA ASP A 288 15.93 -15.90 2.26
C ASP A 288 14.68 -15.02 2.16
N THR A 289 14.37 -14.51 0.97
CA THR A 289 13.19 -13.66 0.71
C THR A 289 11.88 -14.38 1.03
N GLU A 290 11.83 -15.70 0.78
CA GLU A 290 10.66 -16.50 1.13
C GLU A 290 10.48 -16.60 2.65
N ASN A 291 11.56 -16.87 3.39
CA ASN A 291 11.53 -16.89 4.85
C ASN A 291 11.11 -15.53 5.42
N GLU A 292 11.58 -14.42 4.83
CA GLU A 292 11.16 -13.07 5.23
C GLU A 292 9.67 -12.82 5.03
N LEU A 293 9.06 -13.26 3.91
CA LEU A 293 7.61 -13.17 3.70
C LEU A 293 6.85 -13.91 4.82
N PHE A 294 7.27 -15.13 5.13
CA PHE A 294 6.65 -15.95 6.17
C PHE A 294 6.79 -15.30 7.55
N ARG A 295 7.98 -14.79 7.90
CA ARG A 295 8.23 -14.09 9.16
C ARG A 295 7.39 -12.81 9.26
N CYS A 296 7.27 -12.07 8.16
CA CYS A 296 6.45 -10.86 8.08
C CYS A 296 4.96 -11.18 8.30
N TYR A 297 4.43 -12.19 7.60
CA TYR A 297 3.07 -12.67 7.77
C TYR A 297 2.77 -13.05 9.21
N ASN A 298 3.61 -13.91 9.78
CA ASN A 298 3.45 -14.38 11.15
C ASN A 298 3.41 -13.22 12.14
N THR A 299 4.37 -12.29 12.04
CA THR A 299 4.46 -11.12 12.94
C THR A 299 3.20 -10.24 12.89
N ILE A 300 2.74 -9.90 11.69
CA ILE A 300 1.61 -8.99 11.49
C ILE A 300 0.28 -9.68 11.87
N VAL A 301 0.08 -10.94 11.46
CA VAL A 301 -1.15 -11.69 11.76
C VAL A 301 -1.25 -12.03 13.23
N LEU A 302 -0.14 -12.37 13.90
CA LEU A 302 -0.10 -12.56 15.36
C LEU A 302 -0.61 -11.31 16.09
N LYS A 303 -0.12 -10.14 15.71
CA LYS A 303 -0.59 -8.87 16.28
C LYS A 303 -2.05 -8.59 15.95
N GLY A 304 -2.48 -8.89 14.72
CA GLY A 304 -3.87 -8.79 14.29
C GLY A 304 -4.81 -9.64 15.15
N LEU A 305 -4.44 -10.89 15.43
CA LEU A 305 -5.17 -11.81 16.29
C LEU A 305 -5.26 -11.34 17.75
N GLN A 306 -4.21 -10.72 18.29
CA GLN A 306 -4.24 -10.14 19.64
C GLN A 306 -5.28 -9.02 19.75
N ASN A 307 -5.44 -8.22 18.70
CA ASN A 307 -6.32 -7.05 18.68
C ASN A 307 -7.76 -7.35 18.19
N GLU A 308 -8.01 -8.51 17.59
CA GLU A 308 -9.34 -8.86 17.02
C GLU A 308 -10.31 -9.37 18.09
N SER A 309 -11.56 -8.90 18.05
CA SER A 309 -12.62 -9.30 18.98
C SER A 309 -13.79 -10.00 18.27
N ASN A 310 -13.89 -9.89 16.95
CA ASN A 310 -14.91 -10.58 16.17
C ASN A 310 -14.57 -12.08 16.06
N PRO A 311 -15.43 -13.00 16.55
CA PRO A 311 -15.13 -14.43 16.58
C PRO A 311 -14.92 -15.07 15.20
N GLU A 312 -15.64 -14.64 14.18
CA GLU A 312 -15.52 -15.19 12.82
C GLU A 312 -14.18 -14.81 12.19
N LYS A 313 -13.81 -13.53 12.29
CA LYS A 313 -12.51 -13.04 11.83
C LYS A 313 -11.36 -13.65 12.63
N LEU A 314 -11.53 -13.81 13.93
CA LEU A 314 -10.55 -14.46 14.79
C LEU A 314 -10.31 -15.91 14.30
N HIS A 315 -11.38 -16.66 14.05
CA HIS A 315 -11.28 -18.02 13.50
C HIS A 315 -10.60 -18.05 12.12
N GLN A 316 -10.97 -17.15 11.20
CA GLN A 316 -10.35 -17.06 9.88
C GLN A 316 -8.85 -16.77 9.96
N LEU A 317 -8.46 -15.77 10.77
CA LEU A 317 -7.06 -15.40 10.97
C LEU A 317 -6.27 -16.51 11.67
N THR A 318 -6.87 -17.24 12.62
CA THR A 318 -6.21 -18.38 13.27
C THR A 318 -5.93 -19.49 12.27
N ARG A 319 -6.87 -19.83 11.40
CA ARG A 319 -6.64 -20.81 10.32
C ARG A 319 -5.50 -20.39 9.41
N GLY A 320 -5.56 -19.15 8.91
CA GLY A 320 -4.51 -18.61 8.05
C GLY A 320 -3.13 -18.59 8.73
N LEU A 321 -3.07 -18.27 10.03
CA LEU A 321 -1.80 -18.31 10.78
C LEU A 321 -1.26 -19.74 10.91
N VAL A 322 -2.12 -20.69 11.28
CA VAL A 322 -1.75 -22.10 11.45
C VAL A 322 -1.27 -22.71 10.13
N ASP A 323 -1.93 -22.41 9.01
CA ASP A 323 -1.56 -22.92 7.70
C ASP A 323 -0.15 -22.45 7.31
N VAL A 324 0.12 -21.14 7.45
CA VAL A 324 1.45 -20.56 7.17
C VAL A 324 2.51 -21.08 8.12
N LEU A 325 2.19 -21.24 9.41
CA LEU A 325 3.11 -21.79 10.41
C LEU A 325 3.46 -23.26 10.11
N THR A 326 2.47 -24.05 9.70
CA THR A 326 2.65 -25.45 9.31
C THR A 326 3.55 -25.55 8.09
N GLU A 327 3.27 -24.78 7.04
CA GLU A 327 4.12 -24.78 5.85
C GLU A 327 5.55 -24.32 6.16
N GLY A 328 5.73 -23.25 6.94
CA GLY A 328 7.07 -22.79 7.34
C GLY A 328 7.83 -23.84 8.15
N ALA A 329 7.13 -24.61 9.00
CA ALA A 329 7.70 -25.72 9.75
C ALA A 329 8.10 -26.91 8.85
N GLU A 330 7.34 -27.18 7.79
CA GLU A 330 7.68 -28.19 6.78
C GLU A 330 8.92 -27.78 5.98
N LYS A 331 9.01 -26.50 5.60
CA LYS A 331 10.16 -25.87 4.94
C LYS A 331 11.38 -25.71 5.86
N ARG A 332 11.25 -26.01 7.15
CA ARG A 332 12.30 -25.86 8.18
C ARG A 332 12.78 -24.42 8.35
N PHE A 333 11.88 -23.45 8.18
CA PHE A 333 12.17 -22.09 8.59
C PHE A 333 12.32 -22.03 10.11
N GLU A 334 13.43 -21.43 10.54
CA GLU A 334 13.80 -21.28 11.94
C GLU A 334 12.66 -20.64 12.73
N GLY A 335 12.31 -21.25 13.86
CA GLY A 335 11.27 -20.79 14.77
C GLY A 335 9.82 -21.18 14.44
N PHE A 336 9.52 -21.65 13.22
CA PHE A 336 8.14 -21.93 12.79
C PHE A 336 7.51 -23.14 13.47
N SER A 337 8.26 -24.25 13.62
CA SER A 337 7.78 -25.45 14.31
C SER A 337 7.41 -25.14 15.76
N SER A 338 8.25 -24.37 16.43
CA SER A 338 8.07 -23.89 17.78
C SER A 338 6.84 -22.99 17.94
N ALA A 339 6.71 -21.96 17.09
CA ALA A 339 5.55 -21.06 17.10
C ALA A 339 4.23 -21.81 16.85
N LEU A 340 4.22 -22.76 15.91
CA LEU A 340 3.07 -23.61 15.64
C LEU A 340 2.68 -24.41 16.89
N LEU A 341 3.65 -25.06 17.53
CA LEU A 341 3.40 -25.90 18.72
C LEU A 341 2.88 -25.09 19.91
N CYS A 342 3.40 -23.88 20.14
CA CYS A 342 2.86 -22.96 21.15
C CYS A 342 1.37 -22.63 20.93
N LEU A 343 0.91 -22.54 19.68
CA LEU A 343 -0.48 -22.21 19.35
C LEU A 343 -1.43 -23.39 19.33
N ILE A 344 -0.96 -24.59 19.00
CA ILE A 344 -1.87 -25.75 18.88
C ILE A 344 -1.83 -26.65 20.11
N THR A 345 -0.71 -26.69 20.84
CA THR A 345 -0.56 -27.61 21.97
C THR A 345 -0.67 -26.86 23.31
N PRO A 346 -1.77 -27.03 24.06
CA PRO A 346 -2.03 -26.27 25.29
C PRO A 346 -1.06 -26.53 26.45
N LYS A 347 -0.20 -27.57 26.35
CA LYS A 347 0.81 -27.92 27.35
C LYS A 347 2.25 -27.81 26.82
N PHE A 348 2.48 -27.09 25.72
CA PHE A 348 3.83 -26.91 25.23
C PHE A 348 4.64 -26.09 26.24
N PRO A 349 5.82 -26.56 26.69
CA PRO A 349 6.66 -25.76 27.57
C PRO A 349 7.11 -24.49 26.83
N PRO A 350 7.35 -23.37 27.56
CA PRO A 350 7.92 -22.18 26.95
C PRO A 350 9.22 -22.54 26.25
N LEU A 351 9.39 -22.01 25.05
CA LEU A 351 10.67 -22.08 24.33
C LEU A 351 11.77 -21.59 25.26
N SER A 352 12.76 -22.44 25.55
CA SER A 352 13.91 -22.06 26.37
C SER A 352 14.76 -21.04 25.62
N ASP A 353 15.52 -20.23 26.35
CA ASP A 353 16.46 -19.22 25.84
C ASP A 353 17.48 -19.77 24.82
N THR A 354 17.57 -21.09 24.70
CA THR A 354 18.45 -21.88 23.83
C THR A 354 17.76 -22.47 22.60
N SER A 355 16.45 -22.24 22.40
CA SER A 355 15.72 -22.74 21.22
C SER A 355 15.95 -21.79 20.04
N ASP A 356 16.76 -22.23 19.08
CA ASP A 356 17.06 -21.61 17.77
C ASP A 356 16.24 -20.36 17.40
N GLY A 357 16.82 -19.18 17.68
CA GLY A 357 16.48 -17.92 17.01
C GLY A 357 15.15 -17.24 17.35
N ILE A 358 14.44 -17.69 18.38
CA ILE A 358 13.16 -17.07 18.75
C ILE A 358 13.38 -15.99 19.81
N ASP A 359 13.07 -14.74 19.46
CA ASP A 359 12.99 -13.63 20.40
C ASP A 359 12.06 -14.00 21.58
N LEU A 360 12.57 -13.93 22.82
CA LEU A 360 11.82 -14.22 24.04
C LEU A 360 10.56 -13.35 24.19
N SER A 361 10.54 -12.18 23.55
CA SER A 361 9.35 -11.33 23.47
C SER A 361 8.23 -11.98 22.64
N ALA A 362 8.57 -12.74 21.60
CA ALA A 362 7.63 -13.46 20.75
C ALA A 362 7.01 -14.65 21.49
N ASN A 363 7.77 -15.33 22.36
CA ASN A 363 7.29 -16.47 23.12
C ASN A 363 6.08 -16.12 24.01
N LYS A 364 6.16 -15.01 24.77
CA LYS A 364 5.04 -14.48 25.57
C LYS A 364 3.83 -14.15 24.70
N ALA A 365 4.05 -13.59 23.51
CA ALA A 365 2.99 -13.21 22.59
C ALA A 365 2.16 -14.41 22.09
N TYR A 366 2.80 -15.56 21.82
CA TYR A 366 2.10 -16.79 21.42
C TYR A 366 1.30 -17.43 22.55
N PHE A 367 1.83 -17.46 23.78
CA PHE A 367 1.08 -18.02 24.92
C PHE A 367 -0.15 -17.20 25.27
N SER A 368 -0.02 -15.87 25.34
CA SER A 368 -1.17 -15.00 25.57
C SER A 368 -2.20 -15.14 24.44
N LEU A 369 -1.76 -15.33 23.20
CA LEU A 369 -2.68 -15.61 22.11
C LEU A 369 -3.36 -16.98 22.28
N ARG A 370 -2.62 -18.05 22.62
CA ARG A 370 -3.18 -19.38 22.83
C ARG A 370 -4.28 -19.39 23.89
N GLU A 371 -4.05 -18.70 25.00
CA GLU A 371 -5.03 -18.51 26.07
C GLU A 371 -6.25 -17.76 25.54
N LYS A 372 -6.07 -16.66 24.83
CA LYS A 372 -7.20 -15.95 24.19
C LYS A 372 -8.01 -16.87 23.28
N LEU A 373 -7.35 -17.65 22.43
CA LEU A 373 -8.02 -18.55 21.47
C LEU A 373 -8.78 -19.70 22.16
N SER A 374 -8.35 -20.14 23.35
CA SER A 374 -9.02 -21.24 24.08
C SER A 374 -10.43 -20.89 24.56
N HIS A 375 -10.72 -19.59 24.73
CA HIS A 375 -12.03 -19.10 25.14
C HIS A 375 -13.07 -19.15 24.00
N HIS A 376 -12.67 -19.54 22.79
CA HIS A 376 -13.55 -19.66 21.63
C HIS A 376 -13.69 -21.12 21.19
N GLU A 377 -14.84 -21.74 21.50
CA GLU A 377 -15.09 -23.18 21.29
C GLU A 377 -14.71 -23.68 19.89
N LYS A 378 -15.18 -23.01 18.84
CA LYS A 378 -14.89 -23.39 17.44
C LYS A 378 -13.39 -23.34 17.10
N ILE A 379 -12.66 -22.38 17.68
CA ILE A 379 -11.21 -22.25 17.47
C ILE A 379 -10.48 -23.33 18.26
N GLU A 380 -10.84 -23.53 19.53
CA GLU A 380 -10.25 -24.55 20.38
C GLU A 380 -10.43 -25.95 19.82
N SER A 381 -11.63 -26.30 19.34
CA SER A 381 -11.88 -27.59 18.68
C SER A 381 -10.97 -27.80 17.48
N PHE A 382 -10.82 -26.78 16.63
CA PHE A 382 -9.92 -26.82 15.47
C PHE A 382 -8.46 -27.04 15.87
N LEU A 383 -7.96 -26.31 16.88
CA LEU A 383 -6.58 -26.44 17.35
C LEU A 383 -6.31 -27.82 17.99
N LEU A 384 -7.27 -28.34 18.77
CA LEU A 384 -7.17 -29.66 19.40
C LEU A 384 -7.21 -30.81 18.38
N GLU A 385 -7.97 -30.66 17.30
CA GLU A 385 -7.98 -31.62 16.20
C GLU A 385 -6.63 -31.66 15.50
N LEU A 386 -6.10 -30.49 15.13
CA LEU A 386 -4.79 -30.37 14.50
C LEU A 386 -3.65 -30.93 15.36
N ALA A 387 -3.69 -30.71 16.67
CA ALA A 387 -2.70 -31.22 17.62
C ALA A 387 -2.58 -32.76 17.59
N LYS A 388 -3.62 -33.48 17.13
CA LYS A 388 -3.61 -34.94 17.00
C LYS A 388 -2.98 -35.42 15.69
N SER A 389 -2.75 -34.54 14.72
CA SER A 389 -2.25 -34.92 13.40
C SER A 389 -0.80 -35.42 13.42
N ASN A 390 -0.47 -36.28 12.45
CA ASN A 390 0.87 -36.87 12.34
C ASN A 390 1.96 -35.82 12.07
N ASN A 391 1.63 -34.74 11.36
CA ASN A 391 2.56 -33.64 11.10
C ASN A 391 3.02 -32.97 12.39
N ILE A 392 2.10 -32.77 13.34
CA ILE A 392 2.42 -32.15 14.63
C ILE A 392 3.31 -33.04 15.49
N ARG A 393 3.05 -34.36 15.51
CA ARG A 393 3.94 -35.32 16.18
C ARG A 393 5.36 -35.29 15.61
N LYS A 394 5.48 -35.16 14.28
CA LYS A 394 6.76 -35.03 13.58
C LYS A 394 7.49 -33.74 13.92
N PHE A 395 6.79 -32.63 14.15
CA PHE A 395 7.42 -31.39 14.60
C PHE A 395 7.87 -31.47 16.07
N GLN A 396 7.07 -32.08 16.95
CA GLN A 396 7.44 -32.28 18.36
C GLN A 396 8.71 -33.12 18.51
N SER A 397 8.89 -34.15 17.68
CA SER A 397 10.10 -34.99 17.74
C SER A 397 11.39 -34.28 17.30
N ARG A 398 11.29 -33.12 16.64
CA ARG A 398 12.45 -32.34 16.18
C ARG A 398 12.99 -31.34 17.21
N ILE A 399 12.20 -31.05 18.25
CA ILE A 399 12.52 -30.03 19.28
C ILE A 399 13.05 -30.70 20.57
N LYS A 400 12.94 -32.02 20.66
CA LYS A 400 13.64 -32.83 21.67
C LYS A 400 15.10 -33.00 21.27
#